data_AF-A0A2X4XWB1-F1
#
_entry.id   AF-A0A2X4XWB1-F1
#
_cell.length_a   1.000
_cell.length_b   1.000
_cell.length_c   1.000
_cell.angle_alpha   90.00
_cell.angle_beta   90.00
_cell.angle_gamma   90.00
#
_symmetry.space_group_name_H-M   'P 1'
#
loop_
_entity.id
_entity.type
_entity.pdbx_description
1 polymer ?
#
loop_
_entity_poly.entity_id
_entity_poly.type
_entity_poly.pdbx_seq_one_letter_code
_entity_poly.pdbx_strand_id
1 'polypeptide(L)'
;MIKAEFGIIDKLDTTKDFSVYEPEKYHCVYIDDDVYIDDWWDSLTSMQTYFHSISRPSYGLARWGVTLIPPDSLIQFQHIVLSDSRLHQDPRLVALVEVIQKAIDEHKYMIHFGA
;
A
#
# COMPACT_ATOMS: atom_id res chain seq x y z
N MET A 1 7.21 -13.90 -9.76
CA MET A 1 6.36 -12.70 -9.76
C MET A 1 5.33 -12.86 -8.68
N ILE A 2 5.71 -12.42 -7.49
CA ILE A 2 4.81 -12.34 -6.34
C ILE A 2 4.23 -10.92 -6.39
N LYS A 3 2.91 -10.77 -6.33
CA LYS A 3 2.27 -9.46 -6.55
C LYS A 3 1.99 -8.78 -5.22
N ALA A 4 2.58 -7.62 -5.00
CA ALA A 4 2.12 -6.69 -3.98
C ALA A 4 1.09 -5.76 -4.61
N GLU A 5 -0.17 -5.83 -4.16
CA GLU A 5 -1.28 -5.07 -4.75
C GLU A 5 -1.68 -3.90 -3.86
N PHE A 6 -2.05 -2.77 -4.47
CA PHE A 6 -2.36 -1.51 -3.79
C PHE A 6 -3.56 -0.81 -4.42
N GLY A 7 -4.56 -0.47 -3.62
CA GLY A 7 -5.78 0.22 -4.07
C GLY A 7 -6.24 1.30 -3.09
N ILE A 8 -7.32 1.99 -3.44
CA ILE A 8 -7.90 3.08 -2.62
C ILE A 8 -9.20 2.59 -1.99
N ILE A 9 -9.39 2.89 -0.70
CA ILE A 9 -10.66 2.68 0.00
C ILE A 9 -11.48 3.96 -0.14
N ASP A 10 -12.53 3.93 -0.97
CA ASP A 10 -13.38 5.11 -1.21
C ASP A 10 -14.08 5.62 0.04
N LYS A 11 -14.58 4.71 0.88
CA LYS A 11 -15.20 5.04 2.15
C LYS A 11 -14.75 4.03 3.20
N LEU A 12 -14.00 4.52 4.19
CA LEU A 12 -13.54 3.69 5.29
C LEU A 12 -14.71 3.31 6.20
N ASP A 13 -14.89 2.01 6.42
CA ASP A 13 -15.75 1.46 7.46
C ASP A 13 -14.83 0.97 8.61
N THR A 14 -14.85 1.69 9.73
CA THR A 14 -13.99 1.41 10.88
C THR A 14 -14.35 0.11 11.61
N THR A 15 -15.52 -0.47 11.33
CA THR A 15 -15.99 -1.74 11.92
C THR A 15 -15.73 -2.95 11.03
N LYS A 16 -15.35 -2.71 9.76
CA LYS A 16 -15.15 -3.76 8.77
C LYS A 16 -13.81 -4.48 8.98
N ASP A 17 -13.86 -5.80 8.80
CA ASP A 17 -12.70 -6.64 8.53
C ASP A 17 -12.44 -6.68 7.01
N PHE A 18 -11.25 -6.24 6.61
CA PHE A 18 -10.79 -6.17 5.23
C PHE A 18 -10.01 -7.42 4.80
N SER A 19 -9.98 -8.50 5.60
CA SER A 19 -9.25 -9.73 5.29
C SER A 19 -9.69 -10.45 4.01
N VAL A 20 -10.87 -10.14 3.47
CA VAL A 20 -11.34 -10.71 2.20
C VAL A 20 -10.48 -10.16 1.06
N TYR A 21 -9.87 -11.06 0.29
CA TYR A 21 -9.14 -10.73 -0.91
C TYR A 21 -10.11 -10.33 -2.03
N GLU A 22 -10.22 -9.03 -2.30
CA GLU A 22 -11.11 -8.44 -3.31
C GLU A 22 -10.43 -7.27 -4.05
N PRO A 23 -9.24 -7.45 -4.66
CA PRO A 23 -8.41 -6.36 -5.21
C PRO A 23 -9.12 -5.55 -6.31
N GLU A 24 -10.01 -6.16 -7.10
CA GLU A 24 -10.76 -5.49 -8.16
C GLU A 24 -11.68 -4.39 -7.61
N LYS A 25 -12.23 -4.59 -6.40
CA LYS A 25 -13.11 -3.62 -5.74
C LYS A 25 -12.40 -2.31 -5.41
N TYR A 26 -11.10 -2.39 -5.13
CA TYR A 26 -10.28 -1.24 -4.75
C TYR A 26 -9.47 -0.69 -5.93
N HIS A 27 -9.73 -1.21 -7.14
CA HIS A 27 -9.03 -0.86 -8.36
C HIS A 27 -7.50 -0.96 -8.21
N CYS A 28 -7.05 -2.07 -7.62
CA CYS A 28 -5.64 -2.22 -7.25
C CYS A 28 -4.70 -2.15 -8.48
N VAL A 29 -3.60 -1.44 -8.32
CA VAL A 29 -2.37 -1.60 -9.11
C VAL A 29 -1.46 -2.60 -8.41
N TYR A 30 -0.45 -3.14 -9.09
CA TYR A 30 0.47 -4.10 -8.48
C TYR A 30 1.91 -3.86 -8.91
N ILE A 31 2.83 -4.23 -8.02
CA ILE A 31 4.28 -4.29 -8.27
C ILE A 31 4.79 -5.71 -7.95
N ASP A 32 6.04 -5.98 -8.30
CA ASP A 32 6.70 -7.25 -7.95
C ASP A 32 7.20 -7.20 -6.51
N ASP A 33 6.52 -7.92 -5.61
CA ASP A 33 6.86 -7.98 -4.18
C ASP A 33 8.32 -8.40 -3.98
N ASP A 34 8.71 -9.49 -4.65
CA ASP A 34 10.04 -10.11 -4.58
C ASP A 34 11.17 -9.24 -5.16
N VAL A 35 10.82 -8.15 -5.86
CA VAL A 35 11.79 -7.21 -6.45
C VAL A 35 11.93 -5.94 -5.61
N TYR A 36 10.83 -5.46 -5.02
CA TYR A 36 10.79 -4.11 -4.44
C TYR A 36 10.65 -4.11 -2.92
N ILE A 37 9.81 -4.98 -2.37
CA ILE A 37 9.35 -4.87 -0.98
C ILE A 37 10.46 -5.24 0.00
N ASP A 38 11.35 -6.15 -0.36
CA ASP A 38 12.55 -6.49 0.42
C ASP A 38 13.54 -5.32 0.47
N ASP A 39 13.81 -4.66 -0.67
CA ASP A 39 14.72 -3.51 -0.74
C ASP A 39 14.21 -2.31 0.06
N TRP A 40 12.89 -2.14 0.15
CA TRP A 40 12.26 -1.05 0.87
C TRP A 40 12.03 -1.31 2.36
N TRP A 41 12.30 -2.54 2.82
CA TRP A 41 11.78 -3.02 4.10
C TRP A 41 12.15 -2.15 5.30
N ASP A 42 13.42 -1.75 5.39
CA ASP A 42 13.90 -0.90 6.49
C ASP A 42 13.14 0.43 6.56
N SER A 43 12.78 1.01 5.41
CA SER A 43 12.00 2.24 5.36
C SER A 43 10.52 2.01 5.68
N LEU A 44 9.97 0.87 5.22
CA LEU A 44 8.56 0.50 5.44
C LEU A 44 8.26 0.22 6.91
N THR A 45 9.17 -0.40 7.67
CA THR A 45 8.93 -0.83 9.06
C THR A 45 8.63 0.30 10.05
N SER A 46 8.86 1.56 9.68
CA SER A 46 8.51 2.74 10.49
C SER A 46 7.16 3.37 10.12
N MET A 47 6.55 2.96 9.02
CA MET A 47 5.28 3.49 8.53
C MET A 47 4.12 2.99 9.40
N GLN A 48 3.36 3.88 10.02
CA GLN A 48 2.19 3.48 10.82
C GLN A 48 1.07 2.93 9.91
N THR A 49 0.56 1.75 10.23
CA THR A 49 -0.48 1.09 9.42
C THR A 49 -1.46 0.34 10.31
N TYR A 50 -2.43 -0.35 9.69
CA TYR A 50 -3.35 -1.24 10.37
C TYR A 50 -3.46 -2.55 9.63
N PHE A 51 -3.46 -3.69 10.32
CA PHE A 51 -3.58 -4.99 9.69
C PHE A 51 -5.01 -5.52 9.78
N HIS A 52 -5.62 -5.84 8.64
CA HIS A 52 -6.99 -6.36 8.49
C HIS A 52 -8.12 -5.41 8.91
N SER A 53 -7.96 -4.59 9.96
CA SER A 53 -8.97 -3.65 10.45
C SER A 53 -8.34 -2.46 11.17
N ILE A 54 -9.04 -1.33 11.24
CA ILE A 54 -8.58 -0.12 11.95
C ILE A 54 -8.34 -0.36 13.45
N SER A 55 -8.99 -1.37 14.04
CA SER A 55 -8.78 -1.77 15.43
C SER A 55 -7.46 -2.50 15.69
N ARG A 56 -6.65 -2.78 14.65
CA ARG A 56 -5.41 -3.54 14.73
C ARG A 56 -4.23 -2.69 14.22
N PRO A 57 -3.82 -1.66 14.97
CA PRO A 57 -2.66 -0.84 14.60
C PRO A 57 -1.40 -1.69 14.51
N SER A 58 -0.55 -1.34 13.55
CA SER A 58 0.69 -2.04 13.21
C SER A 58 1.67 -1.07 12.54
N TYR A 59 2.77 -1.61 12.02
CA TYR A 59 3.74 -0.86 11.22
C TYR A 59 4.11 -1.64 9.95
N GLY A 60 4.49 -0.90 8.91
CA GLY A 60 4.89 -1.44 7.61
C GLY A 60 3.78 -2.17 6.88
N LEU A 61 4.18 -3.08 5.98
CA LEU A 61 3.28 -3.87 5.16
C LEU A 61 3.25 -5.32 5.66
N ALA A 62 2.05 -5.87 5.82
CA ALA A 62 1.86 -7.29 6.09
C ALA A 62 2.28 -8.11 4.86
N ARG A 63 3.39 -8.85 4.97
CA ARG A 63 3.85 -9.80 3.93
C ARG A 63 2.79 -10.85 3.58
N TRP A 64 2.03 -11.31 4.58
CA TRP A 64 1.01 -12.35 4.43
C TRP A 64 -0.33 -11.88 5.00
N GLY A 65 -0.98 -10.92 4.32
CA GLY A 65 -2.25 -10.40 4.79
C GLY A 65 -2.66 -9.07 4.16
N VAL A 66 -3.51 -8.34 4.87
CA VAL A 66 -4.07 -7.06 4.41
C VAL A 66 -3.55 -5.93 5.27
N THR A 67 -3.06 -4.87 4.63
CA THR A 67 -2.64 -3.64 5.30
C THR A 67 -3.53 -2.49 4.87
N LEU A 68 -3.99 -1.70 5.83
CA LEU A 68 -4.63 -0.41 5.61
C LEU A 68 -3.59 0.67 5.89
N ILE A 69 -3.35 1.54 4.91
CA ILE A 69 -2.37 2.61 4.99
C ILE A 69 -3.14 3.93 5.18
N PRO A 70 -3.01 4.61 6.33
CA PRO A 70 -3.70 5.87 6.58
C PRO A 70 -3.11 7.00 5.74
N PRO A 71 -3.88 8.06 5.44
CA PRO A 71 -3.41 9.23 4.69
C PRO A 71 -2.09 9.81 5.20
N ASP A 72 -1.91 9.88 6.52
CA ASP A 72 -0.70 10.43 7.16
C ASP A 72 0.57 9.63 6.82
N SER A 73 0.42 8.31 6.62
CA SER A 73 1.52 7.42 6.25
C SER A 73 1.79 7.39 4.75
N LEU A 74 0.86 7.88 3.92
CA LEU A 74 1.03 7.86 2.45
C LEU A 74 2.15 8.78 1.98
N ILE A 75 2.41 9.89 2.68
CA ILE A 75 3.55 10.77 2.34
C ILE A 75 4.87 10.01 2.49
N GLN A 76 5.02 9.25 3.58
CA GLN A 76 6.19 8.41 3.79
C GLN A 76 6.26 7.30 2.72
N PHE A 77 5.14 6.64 2.43
CA PHE A 77 5.11 5.59 1.44
C PHE A 77 5.49 6.09 0.04
N GLN A 78 4.95 7.24 -0.36
CA GLN A 78 5.26 7.88 -1.63
C GLN A 78 6.75 8.20 -1.75
N HIS A 79 7.35 8.73 -0.69
CA HIS A 79 8.78 9.03 -0.66
C HIS A 79 9.64 7.78 -0.86
N ILE A 80 9.25 6.64 -0.27
CA ILE A 80 9.93 5.35 -0.48
C ILE A 80 9.91 4.97 -1.96
N VAL A 81 8.73 4.98 -2.59
CA VAL A 81 8.57 4.58 -4.00
C VAL A 81 9.29 5.55 -4.94
N LEU A 82 9.20 6.86 -4.70
CA LEU A 82 9.86 7.89 -5.50
C LEU A 82 11.39 7.85 -5.38
N SER A 83 11.93 7.31 -4.29
CA SER A 83 13.37 7.17 -4.08
C SER A 83 13.97 5.96 -4.80
N ASP A 84 13.15 5.07 -5.35
CA ASP A 84 13.64 3.89 -6.05
C ASP A 84 14.20 4.26 -7.44
N SER A 85 15.46 3.94 -7.69
CA SER A 85 16.13 4.19 -8.98
C SER A 85 15.44 3.52 -10.18
N ARG A 86 14.63 2.47 -9.92
CA ARG A 86 13.88 1.69 -10.92
C ARG A 86 12.59 2.35 -11.37
N LEU A 87 12.19 3.47 -10.76
CA LEU A 87 10.95 4.19 -11.07
C LEU A 87 10.78 4.47 -12.57
N HIS A 88 11.85 4.84 -13.26
CA HIS A 88 11.81 5.16 -14.70
C HIS A 88 11.89 3.93 -15.61
N GLN A 89 12.14 2.73 -15.06
CA GLN A 89 12.26 1.49 -15.82
C GLN A 89 11.01 0.61 -15.70
N ASP A 90 10.25 0.74 -14.61
CA ASP A 90 9.03 -0.02 -14.38
C ASP A 90 7.78 0.87 -14.35
N PRO A 91 6.90 0.81 -15.37
CA PRO A 91 5.67 1.61 -15.39
C PRO A 91 4.72 1.27 -14.23
N ARG A 92 4.87 0.11 -13.57
CA ARG A 92 4.08 -0.26 -12.40
C ARG A 92 4.43 0.56 -11.17
N LEU A 93 5.69 0.97 -11.01
CA LEU A 93 6.09 1.91 -9.96
C LEU A 93 5.47 3.28 -10.20
N VAL A 94 5.44 3.73 -11.46
CA VAL A 94 4.75 4.98 -11.83
C VAL A 94 3.26 4.91 -11.48
N ALA A 95 2.59 3.82 -11.85
CA ALA A 95 1.18 3.60 -11.52
C ALA A 95 0.93 3.58 -10.00
N LEU A 96 1.84 2.98 -9.22
CA LEU A 96 1.77 3.02 -7.76
C LEU A 96 1.89 4.44 -7.22
N VAL A 97 2.86 5.23 -7.70
CA VAL A 97 3.01 6.65 -7.31
C VAL A 97 1.76 7.46 -7.62
N GLU A 98 1.14 7.26 -8.79
CA GLU A 98 -0.10 7.95 -9.19
C GLU A 98 -1.26 7.61 -8.25
N VAL A 99 -1.42 6.33 -7.90
CA VAL A 99 -2.47 5.89 -6.95
C VAL A 99 -2.22 6.44 -5.55
N ILE A 100 -0.96 6.47 -5.08
CA ILE A 100 -0.60 7.07 -3.80
C ILE A 100 -0.91 8.56 -3.79
N GLN A 101 -0.51 9.29 -4.84
CA GLN A 101 -0.77 10.73 -4.95
C GLN A 101 -2.26 11.03 -4.91
N LYS A 102 -3.07 10.25 -5.66
CA LYS A 102 -4.52 10.40 -5.64
C LYS A 102 -5.11 10.19 -4.24
N ALA A 103 -4.64 9.16 -3.52
CA ALA A 103 -5.09 8.89 -2.16
C ALA A 103 -4.69 10.01 -1.17
N ILE A 104 -3.50 10.60 -1.33
CA ILE A 104 -3.07 11.78 -0.58
C ILE A 104 -4.00 12.97 -0.85
N ASP A 105 -4.23 13.30 -2.13
CA ASP A 105 -5.03 14.46 -2.55
C ASP A 105 -6.49 14.35 -2.08
N GLU A 106 -7.03 13.14 -2.08
CA GLU A 106 -8.40 12.84 -1.64
C GLU A 106 -8.50 12.55 -0.14
N HIS A 107 -7.38 12.57 0.60
CA HIS A 107 -7.28 12.19 2.02
C HIS A 107 -7.93 10.83 2.33
N LYS A 108 -7.65 9.83 1.49
CA LYS A 108 -8.21 8.47 1.57
C LYS A 108 -7.21 7.47 2.10
N TYR A 109 -7.73 6.41 2.72
CA TYR A 109 -6.94 5.25 3.06
C TYR A 109 -6.61 4.44 1.80
N MET A 110 -5.43 3.85 1.78
CA MET A 110 -5.10 2.79 0.82
C MET A 110 -5.21 1.42 1.47
N ILE A 111 -5.43 0.40 0.64
CA ILE A 111 -5.37 -1.00 1.01
C ILE A 111 -4.25 -1.68 0.25
N HIS A 112 -3.53 -2.57 0.93
CA HIS A 112 -2.50 -3.41 0.36
C HIS A 112 -2.80 -4.88 0.65
N PHE A 113 -2.66 -5.73 -0.36
CA PHE A 113 -2.67 -7.18 -0.25
C PHE A 113 -1.24 -7.70 -0.44
N GLY A 114 -0.67 -8.27 0.62
CA GLY A 114 0.62 -8.95 0.60
C GLY A 114 0.51 -10.36 0.03
N ALA A 115 1.64 -10.90 -0.46
CA ALA A 115 1.69 -12.13 -1.23
C ALA A 115 2.83 -13.07 -0.82
#